data_AF-A0A1Y2ELP8-F1
#
_entry.id   AF-A0A1Y2ELP8-F1
#
_cell.length_a   1.000
_cell.length_b   1.000
_cell.length_c   1.000
_cell.angle_alpha   90.00
_cell.angle_beta   90.00
_cell.angle_gamma   90.00
#
_symmetry.space_group_name_H-M   'P 1'
#
loop_
_entity.id
_entity.type
_entity.pdbx_description
1 polymer ?
#
loop_
_entity_poly.entity_id
_entity_poly.type
_entity_poly.pdbx_seq_one_letter_code
_entity_poly.pdbx_strand_id
1 'polypeptide(L)'
;MKSIIFSLLFSIIILFSLCVAQPIDSKTYEGVYNIIIKNNYEDSNEKVVDYMYNLVNKIVNSNIKQFNDQENIEQFGKAHQNNSQKSYIYKINEYKKDMWFKAYLNEYTANIVRADKFVVNCEPDARLNDPNSKKVEYKCRAQVKGFPCCKPNTEIFSVDADGYWGYNEETGEWCGISPYFENKYTYM
;
A
#
# COMPACT_ATOMS: atom_id res chain seq x y z
N MET A 1 57.72 14.97 -38.05
CA MET A 1 57.23 14.08 -36.99
C MET A 1 55.88 14.64 -36.55
N LYS A 2 54.73 14.32 -37.14
CA LYS A 2 53.97 13.07 -37.02
C LYS A 2 54.16 12.43 -35.64
N SER A 3 53.22 12.66 -34.71
CA SER A 3 52.58 11.60 -33.91
C SER A 3 51.87 12.14 -32.65
N ILE A 4 50.59 11.77 -32.56
CA ILE A 4 49.90 11.34 -31.33
C ILE A 4 49.64 12.43 -30.26
N ILE A 5 48.63 13.28 -30.50
CA ILE A 5 47.86 13.93 -29.41
C ILE A 5 46.37 13.92 -29.80
N PHE A 6 45.85 12.77 -30.22
CA PHE A 6 44.46 12.58 -30.63
C PHE A 6 43.97 11.18 -30.26
N SER A 7 44.04 10.84 -28.97
CA SER A 7 43.35 9.68 -28.38
C SER A 7 43.60 9.71 -26.89
N LEU A 8 42.55 9.61 -26.07
CA LEU A 8 42.52 9.78 -24.59
C LEU A 8 42.37 11.27 -24.21
N LEU A 9 41.17 11.84 -24.19
CA LEU A 9 40.22 11.68 -23.09
C LEU A 9 38.80 12.07 -23.55
N PHE A 10 38.36 11.54 -24.69
CA PHE A 10 36.94 11.52 -25.08
C PHE A 10 36.15 10.45 -24.29
N SER A 11 36.52 10.23 -23.02
CA SER A 11 35.99 9.18 -22.13
C SER A 11 35.46 9.74 -20.82
N ILE A 12 35.11 11.04 -20.77
CA ILE A 12 34.35 11.65 -19.68
C ILE A 12 32.96 12.07 -20.19
N ILE A 13 32.38 11.23 -21.04
CA ILE A 13 30.97 11.30 -21.43
C ILE A 13 30.53 9.85 -21.44
N ILE A 14 29.45 9.54 -20.72
CA ILE A 14 28.88 8.20 -20.48
C ILE A 14 29.45 7.50 -19.23
N LEU A 15 28.93 7.87 -18.04
CA LEU A 15 28.50 6.96 -16.95
C LEU A 15 28.18 7.75 -15.67
N PHE A 16 27.29 8.74 -15.78
CA PHE A 16 26.41 9.12 -14.67
C PHE A 16 24.96 9.00 -15.16
N SER A 17 24.64 7.81 -15.67
CA SER A 17 23.27 7.32 -15.72
C SER A 17 23.01 6.59 -14.40
N LEU A 18 23.10 7.32 -13.30
CA LEU A 18 22.61 6.85 -12.00
C LEU A 18 21.22 7.42 -11.83
N CYS A 19 20.27 6.59 -12.26
CA CYS A 19 18.96 6.40 -11.63
C CYS A 19 18.45 7.64 -10.87
N VAL A 20 17.77 8.53 -11.59
CA VAL A 20 16.76 9.37 -10.94
C VAL A 20 15.61 8.41 -10.62
N ALA A 21 15.70 7.67 -9.52
CA ALA A 21 14.50 7.24 -8.84
C ALA A 21 13.82 8.54 -8.43
N GLN A 22 12.86 8.99 -9.23
CA GLN A 22 12.07 10.16 -8.90
C GLN A 22 11.46 9.86 -7.54
N PRO A 23 11.73 10.66 -6.49
CA PRO A 23 10.98 10.52 -5.26
C PRO A 23 9.52 10.66 -5.66
N ILE A 24 8.71 9.64 -5.38
CA ILE A 24 7.25 9.79 -5.45
C ILE A 24 6.98 11.00 -4.56
N ASP A 25 6.60 12.13 -5.17
CA ASP A 25 6.29 13.34 -4.43
C ASP A 25 5.04 13.00 -3.61
N SER A 26 5.26 12.57 -2.36
CA SER A 26 4.20 12.11 -1.47
C SER A 26 3.17 13.22 -1.21
N LYS A 27 3.45 14.47 -1.59
CA LYS A 27 2.52 15.59 -1.52
C LYS A 27 1.38 15.52 -2.55
N THR A 28 1.45 14.64 -3.55
CA THR A 28 0.45 14.58 -4.64
C THR A 28 -0.18 13.20 -4.84
N TYR A 29 0.05 12.22 -3.95
CA TYR A 29 -0.51 10.89 -4.16
C TYR A 29 -2.03 10.87 -3.92
N GLU A 30 -2.74 10.42 -4.95
CA GLU A 30 -4.15 10.14 -4.96
C GLU A 30 -4.35 8.70 -5.46
N GLY A 31 -5.07 7.89 -4.69
CA GLY A 31 -5.20 6.47 -4.97
C GLY A 31 -5.60 5.67 -3.73
N VAL A 32 -5.26 4.39 -3.71
CA VAL A 32 -5.58 3.52 -2.58
C VAL A 32 -4.54 3.67 -1.47
N TYR A 33 -5.02 3.78 -0.24
CA TYR A 33 -4.24 3.83 0.99
C TYR A 33 -4.52 2.58 1.82
N ASN A 34 -3.49 2.07 2.50
CA ASN A 34 -3.62 1.08 3.56
C ASN A 34 -3.84 1.81 4.88
N ILE A 35 -4.92 1.48 5.60
CA ILE A 35 -5.24 2.04 6.91
C ILE A 35 -5.18 0.91 7.94
N ILE A 36 -4.46 1.16 9.03
CA ILE A 36 -4.42 0.27 10.19
C ILE A 36 -5.03 1.02 11.35
N ILE A 37 -6.00 0.40 12.00
CA ILE A 37 -6.57 0.91 13.22
C ILE A 37 -6.36 -0.08 14.36
N LYS A 38 -6.30 0.44 15.58
CA LYS A 38 -6.16 -0.36 16.78
C LYS A 38 -7.30 -0.06 17.74
N ASN A 39 -8.16 -1.05 17.97
CA ASN A 39 -9.25 -0.95 18.91
C ASN A 39 -8.73 -1.11 20.36
N ASN A 40 -8.17 -0.03 20.90
CA ASN A 40 -7.70 0.00 22.29
C ASN A 40 -8.84 0.15 23.32
N TYR A 41 -10.08 0.35 22.88
CA TYR A 41 -11.24 0.50 23.74
C TYR A 41 -11.97 -0.85 23.93
N GLU A 42 -12.80 -0.99 24.96
CA GLU A 42 -13.65 -2.17 25.20
C GLU A 42 -14.88 -2.23 24.25
N ASP A 43 -14.92 -1.39 23.22
CA ASP A 43 -15.96 -1.45 22.22
C ASP A 43 -15.81 -2.68 21.33
N SER A 44 -16.93 -3.21 20.85
CA SER A 44 -16.91 -4.31 19.89
C SER A 44 -16.21 -3.88 18.60
N ASN A 45 -15.45 -4.78 17.98
CA ASN A 45 -14.77 -4.50 16.72
C ASN A 45 -15.76 -4.01 15.64
N GLU A 46 -16.98 -4.54 15.60
CA GLU A 46 -18.06 -4.09 14.71
C GLU A 46 -18.36 -2.59 14.80
N LYS A 47 -18.47 -2.03 16.02
CA LYS A 47 -18.72 -0.59 16.19
C LYS A 47 -17.58 0.27 15.64
N VAL A 48 -16.34 -0.20 15.80
CA VAL A 48 -15.16 0.50 15.30
C VAL A 48 -15.09 0.40 13.77
N VAL A 49 -15.46 -0.74 13.20
CA VAL A 49 -15.62 -0.89 11.75
C VAL A 49 -16.64 0.13 11.24
N ASP A 50 -17.85 0.15 11.79
CA ASP A 50 -18.91 1.09 11.37
C ASP A 50 -18.49 2.54 11.52
N TYR A 51 -17.80 2.88 12.61
CA TYR A 51 -17.23 4.20 12.82
C TYR A 51 -16.30 4.59 11.67
N MET A 52 -15.36 3.71 11.29
CA MET A 52 -14.41 4.00 10.21
C MET A 52 -15.08 4.10 8.84
N TYR A 53 -16.07 3.23 8.56
CA TYR A 53 -16.87 3.34 7.35
C TYR A 53 -17.56 4.69 7.25
N ASN A 54 -18.19 5.14 8.34
CA ASN A 54 -18.87 6.43 8.38
C ASN A 54 -17.90 7.61 8.27
N LEU A 55 -16.77 7.56 9.00
CA LEU A 55 -15.74 8.60 9.00
C LEU A 55 -15.16 8.80 7.60
N VAL A 56 -14.65 7.73 6.98
CA VAL A 56 -13.97 7.83 5.69
C VAL A 56 -14.94 8.18 4.58
N ASN A 57 -16.12 7.55 4.54
CA ASN A 57 -17.13 7.91 3.53
C ASN A 57 -17.58 9.37 3.67
N LYS A 58 -17.73 9.90 4.89
CA LYS A 58 -18.06 11.31 5.11
C LYS A 58 -16.95 12.23 4.61
N ILE A 59 -15.69 11.94 4.96
CA ILE A 59 -14.53 12.73 4.53
C ILE A 59 -14.43 12.75 3.01
N VAL A 60 -14.50 11.59 2.36
CA VAL A 60 -14.37 11.48 0.92
C VAL A 60 -15.53 12.19 0.21
N ASN A 61 -16.78 11.94 0.60
CA ASN A 61 -17.93 12.61 -0.03
C ASN A 61 -17.88 14.14 0.13
N SER A 62 -17.44 14.64 1.29
CA SER A 62 -17.34 16.09 1.53
C SER A 62 -16.26 16.77 0.68
N ASN A 63 -15.27 15.99 0.23
CA ASN A 63 -14.12 16.49 -0.54
C ASN A 63 -14.06 15.91 -1.94
N ILE A 64 -15.13 15.25 -2.43
CA ILE A 64 -15.09 14.45 -3.66
C ILE A 64 -14.62 15.27 -4.87
N LYS A 65 -14.98 16.56 -4.94
CA LYS A 65 -14.59 17.48 -6.02
C LYS A 65 -13.11 17.88 -6.01
N GLN A 66 -12.38 17.59 -4.94
CA GLN A 66 -10.95 17.91 -4.80
C GLN A 66 -10.05 16.75 -5.26
N PHE A 67 -10.65 15.61 -5.65
CA PHE A 67 -9.93 14.51 -6.27
C PHE A 67 -9.66 14.83 -7.74
N ASN A 68 -8.45 14.58 -8.20
CA ASN A 68 -8.06 14.82 -9.59
C ASN A 68 -8.63 13.75 -10.52
N ASP A 69 -8.72 12.51 -10.05
CA ASP A 69 -9.16 11.34 -10.81
C ASP A 69 -10.59 10.94 -10.42
N GLN A 70 -11.53 11.70 -10.95
CA GLN A 70 -12.97 11.50 -10.71
C GLN A 70 -13.47 10.13 -11.21
N GLU A 71 -12.83 9.56 -12.24
CA GLU A 71 -13.24 8.27 -12.78
C GLU A 71 -12.82 7.14 -11.84
N ASN A 72 -11.57 7.11 -11.39
CA ASN A 72 -11.08 6.05 -10.52
C ASN A 72 -11.77 6.05 -9.15
N ILE A 73 -12.01 7.22 -8.55
CA ILE A 73 -12.73 7.28 -7.28
C ILE A 73 -14.20 6.83 -7.42
N GLU A 74 -14.84 7.14 -8.55
CA GLU A 74 -16.19 6.70 -8.87
C GLU A 74 -16.26 5.17 -9.04
N GLN A 75 -15.31 4.60 -9.77
CA GLN A 75 -15.18 3.15 -9.97
C GLN A 75 -14.92 2.44 -8.64
N PHE A 76 -13.97 2.93 -7.84
CA PHE A 76 -13.68 2.39 -6.51
C PHE A 76 -14.93 2.41 -5.64
N GLY A 77 -15.65 3.54 -5.61
CA GLY A 77 -16.88 3.73 -4.86
C GLY A 77 -17.96 2.72 -5.22
N LYS A 78 -18.16 2.47 -6.52
CA LYS A 78 -19.11 1.48 -7.05
C LYS A 78 -18.72 0.04 -6.73
N ALA A 79 -17.43 -0.28 -6.84
CA ALA A 79 -16.92 -1.63 -6.60
C ALA A 79 -17.15 -2.09 -5.14
N HIS A 80 -17.19 -1.16 -4.20
CA HIS A 80 -17.38 -1.44 -2.77
C HIS A 80 -18.73 -0.98 -2.23
N GLN A 81 -19.73 -0.81 -3.12
CA GLN A 81 -21.06 -0.35 -2.71
C GLN A 81 -21.72 -1.28 -1.69
N ASN A 82 -22.43 -0.70 -0.72
CA ASN A 82 -23.31 -1.42 0.20
C ASN A 82 -24.71 -0.79 0.14
N ASN A 83 -25.75 -1.60 -0.06
CA ASN A 83 -27.13 -1.14 -0.22
C ASN A 83 -27.29 0.00 -1.24
N SER A 84 -26.59 -0.10 -2.38
CA SER A 84 -26.57 0.91 -3.46
C SER A 84 -25.89 2.24 -3.12
N GLN A 85 -25.29 2.37 -1.94
CA GLN A 85 -24.47 3.51 -1.56
C GLN A 85 -23.00 3.19 -1.83
N LYS A 86 -22.30 4.07 -2.54
CA LYS A 86 -20.86 3.97 -2.80
C LYS A 86 -20.09 3.95 -1.47
N SER A 87 -19.07 3.09 -1.39
CA SER A 87 -18.13 3.09 -0.28
C SER A 87 -16.71 3.33 -0.80
N TYR A 88 -16.01 4.27 -0.18
CA TYR A 88 -14.61 4.60 -0.49
C TYR A 88 -13.64 3.96 0.50
N ILE A 89 -14.13 2.98 1.26
CA ILE A 89 -13.36 2.18 2.20
C ILE A 89 -13.91 0.75 2.23
N TYR A 90 -13.03 -0.22 2.46
CA TYR A 90 -13.41 -1.59 2.79
C TYR A 90 -12.45 -2.24 3.78
N LYS A 91 -12.98 -3.15 4.62
CA LYS A 91 -12.17 -3.97 5.55
C LYS A 91 -11.43 -5.06 4.78
N ILE A 92 -10.13 -5.21 5.01
CA ILE A 92 -9.30 -6.29 4.46
C ILE A 92 -9.27 -7.47 5.42
N ASN A 93 -8.88 -7.22 6.68
CA ASN A 93 -8.66 -8.28 7.66
C ASN A 93 -8.76 -7.72 9.08
N GLU A 94 -8.83 -8.64 10.04
CA GLU A 94 -8.90 -8.38 11.47
C GLU A 94 -8.05 -9.41 12.21
N TYR A 95 -7.23 -8.95 13.15
CA TYR A 95 -6.48 -9.82 14.05
C TYR A 95 -6.49 -9.25 15.45
N LYS A 96 -7.13 -9.97 16.37
CA LYS A 96 -7.38 -9.53 17.76
C LYS A 96 -8.12 -8.18 17.77
N LYS A 97 -7.41 -7.09 18.04
CA LYS A 97 -7.95 -5.72 18.14
C LYS A 97 -7.48 -4.82 16.99
N ASP A 98 -6.59 -5.33 16.15
CA ASP A 98 -6.05 -4.59 15.02
C ASP A 98 -6.90 -4.90 13.78
N MET A 99 -7.24 -3.86 13.01
CA MET A 99 -8.05 -3.99 11.81
C MET A 99 -7.38 -3.25 10.65
N TRP A 100 -7.43 -3.88 9.48
CA TRP A 100 -6.84 -3.37 8.25
C TRP A 100 -7.94 -2.99 7.28
N PHE A 101 -7.82 -1.81 6.71
CA PHE A 101 -8.72 -1.28 5.70
C PHE A 101 -7.92 -0.82 4.48
N LYS A 102 -8.61 -0.75 3.35
CA LYS A 102 -8.19 0.10 2.25
C LYS A 102 -9.19 1.20 2.02
N ALA A 103 -8.72 2.37 1.64
CA ALA A 103 -9.56 3.48 1.23
C ALA A 103 -8.97 4.20 0.03
N TYR A 104 -9.82 4.78 -0.82
CA TYR A 104 -9.38 5.67 -1.89
C TYR A 104 -9.33 7.10 -1.36
N LEU A 105 -8.13 7.68 -1.28
CA LEU A 105 -7.87 8.98 -0.67
C LEU A 105 -6.92 9.79 -1.54
N ASN A 106 -6.92 11.10 -1.32
CA ASN A 106 -5.83 11.99 -1.70
C ASN A 106 -5.07 12.40 -0.43
N GLU A 107 -3.94 13.07 -0.59
CA GLU A 107 -3.10 13.42 0.56
C GLU A 107 -3.84 14.29 1.60
N TYR A 108 -4.73 15.20 1.17
CA TYR A 108 -5.53 16.01 2.10
C TYR A 108 -6.48 15.16 2.96
N THR A 109 -7.26 14.30 2.32
CA THR A 109 -8.20 13.41 3.03
C THR A 109 -7.48 12.36 3.87
N ALA A 110 -6.33 11.86 3.41
CA ALA A 110 -5.45 10.97 4.18
C ALA A 110 -4.94 11.63 5.46
N ASN A 111 -4.55 12.91 5.42
CA ASN A 111 -4.15 13.65 6.62
C ASN A 111 -5.27 13.80 7.65
N ILE A 112 -6.52 13.97 7.21
CA ILE A 112 -7.68 13.99 8.12
C ILE A 112 -7.87 12.60 8.75
N VAL A 113 -7.76 11.52 7.97
CA VAL A 113 -7.88 10.15 8.47
C VAL A 113 -6.76 9.82 9.47
N ARG A 114 -5.51 10.22 9.19
CA ARG A 114 -4.35 10.04 10.09
C ARG A 114 -4.55 10.69 11.45
N ALA A 115 -5.28 11.80 11.51
CA ALA A 115 -5.54 12.53 12.75
C ALA A 115 -6.57 11.83 13.65
N ASP A 116 -7.26 10.79 13.17
CA ASP A 116 -8.20 10.05 13.99
C ASP A 116 -7.49 9.21 15.05
N LYS A 117 -8.03 9.22 16.26
CA LYS A 117 -7.41 8.58 17.44
C LYS A 117 -7.29 7.05 17.32
N PHE A 118 -8.08 6.40 16.46
CA PHE A 118 -8.02 4.95 16.27
C PHE A 118 -7.03 4.55 15.18
N VAL A 119 -6.63 5.49 14.32
CA VAL A 119 -5.73 5.23 13.19
C VAL A 119 -4.29 5.19 13.67
N VAL A 120 -3.67 4.03 13.49
CA VAL A 120 -2.25 3.79 13.80
C VAL A 120 -1.39 4.10 12.57
N ASN A 121 -1.86 3.73 11.39
CA ASN A 121 -1.15 3.97 10.13
C ASN A 121 -2.15 4.28 9.00
N CYS A 122 -1.76 5.16 8.08
CA CYS A 122 -2.50 5.48 6.86
C CYS A 122 -1.50 5.90 5.77
N GLU A 123 -1.15 4.98 4.89
CA GLU A 123 -0.06 5.13 3.93
C GLU A 123 -0.49 4.75 2.51
N PRO A 124 0.07 5.40 1.47
CA PRO A 124 -0.12 5.02 0.08
C PRO A 124 0.13 3.53 -0.16
N ASP A 125 -0.78 2.85 -0.88
CA ASP A 125 -0.49 1.52 -1.42
C ASP A 125 0.31 1.65 -2.73
N ALA A 126 1.62 1.87 -2.59
CA ALA A 126 2.55 2.13 -3.69
C ALA A 126 2.58 1.02 -4.78
N ARG A 127 1.97 -0.14 -4.53
CA ARG A 127 1.91 -1.26 -5.49
C ARG A 127 1.01 -1.01 -6.69
N LEU A 128 0.13 0.00 -6.64
CA LEU A 128 -0.85 0.27 -7.69
C LEU A 128 -0.42 1.34 -8.71
N ASN A 129 0.74 1.98 -8.51
CA ASN A 129 1.21 3.06 -9.39
C ASN A 129 2.33 2.64 -10.36
N ASP A 130 2.69 1.36 -10.44
CA ASP A 130 3.73 0.90 -11.36
C ASP A 130 3.11 0.45 -12.70
N PRO A 131 3.19 1.25 -13.78
CA PRO A 131 2.69 0.87 -15.10
C PRO A 131 3.46 -0.31 -15.73
N ASN A 132 4.61 -0.71 -15.16
CA ASN A 132 5.40 -1.87 -15.57
C ASN A 132 5.27 -3.05 -14.60
N SER A 133 4.26 -3.06 -13.73
CA SER A 133 3.93 -4.19 -12.86
C SER A 133 3.69 -5.45 -13.70
N LYS A 134 4.77 -6.18 -13.99
CA LYS A 134 4.74 -7.53 -14.53
C LYS A 134 3.91 -8.33 -13.53
N LYS A 135 2.89 -9.04 -14.01
CA LYS A 135 2.04 -9.88 -13.16
C LYS A 135 2.88 -11.02 -12.56
N VAL A 136 3.56 -10.73 -11.45
CA VAL A 136 4.31 -11.71 -10.68
C VAL A 136 3.28 -12.40 -9.78
N GLU A 137 3.07 -13.69 -10.03
CA GLU A 137 2.23 -14.51 -9.17
C GLU A 137 2.95 -14.76 -7.84
N TYR A 138 2.68 -13.88 -6.87
CA TYR A 138 3.21 -14.02 -5.52
C TYR A 138 2.44 -15.10 -4.77
N LYS A 139 3.15 -15.89 -3.97
CA LYS A 139 2.59 -16.93 -3.09
C LYS A 139 2.29 -16.39 -1.70
N CYS A 140 3.10 -15.45 -1.22
CA CYS A 140 2.92 -14.76 0.05
C CYS A 140 3.17 -13.27 -0.12
N ARG A 141 2.61 -12.49 0.81
CA ARG A 141 2.62 -11.02 0.75
C ARG A 141 4.03 -10.43 0.82
N ALA A 142 4.95 -11.09 1.50
CA ALA A 142 6.33 -10.63 1.67
C ALA A 142 7.14 -10.62 0.35
N GLN A 143 6.78 -11.47 -0.63
CA GLN A 143 7.45 -11.47 -1.93
C GLN A 143 7.26 -10.18 -2.71
N VAL A 144 6.17 -9.45 -2.44
CA VAL A 144 5.96 -8.11 -3.01
C VAL A 144 7.03 -7.12 -2.56
N LYS A 145 7.67 -7.38 -1.42
CA LYS A 145 8.77 -6.60 -0.85
C LYS A 145 10.14 -7.26 -1.06
N GLY A 146 10.22 -8.31 -1.88
CA GLY A 146 11.46 -9.02 -2.17
C GLY A 146 11.87 -10.06 -1.13
N PHE A 147 11.00 -10.39 -0.16
CA PHE A 147 11.29 -11.41 0.85
C PHE A 147 10.69 -12.77 0.47
N PRO A 148 11.33 -13.90 0.83
CA PRO A 148 10.79 -15.23 0.56
C PRO A 148 9.54 -15.54 1.39
N CYS A 149 8.81 -16.57 0.99
CA CYS A 149 7.75 -17.14 1.82
C CYS A 149 8.34 -18.13 2.83
N CYS A 150 7.75 -18.17 4.02
CA CYS A 150 8.17 -19.12 5.04
C CYS A 150 7.80 -20.55 4.64
N LYS A 151 8.55 -21.52 5.20
CA LYS A 151 8.17 -22.93 5.12
C LYS A 151 6.82 -23.13 5.87
N PRO A 152 6.03 -24.14 5.52
CA PRO A 152 4.85 -24.49 6.29
C PRO A 152 5.20 -24.71 7.77
N ASN A 153 4.34 -24.25 8.68
CA ASN A 153 4.49 -24.36 10.14
C ASN A 153 5.65 -23.55 10.75
N THR A 154 6.19 -22.55 10.05
CA THR A 154 7.12 -21.58 10.66
C THR A 154 6.43 -20.78 11.77
N GLU A 155 7.13 -20.59 12.90
CA GLU A 155 6.65 -19.77 14.01
C GLU A 155 6.57 -18.29 13.61
N ILE A 156 5.54 -17.61 14.11
CA ILE A 156 5.37 -16.17 13.90
C ILE A 156 6.32 -15.44 14.83
N PHE A 157 7.31 -14.76 14.25
CA PHE A 157 8.30 -13.98 14.97
C PHE A 157 7.91 -12.51 15.08
N SER A 158 7.26 -11.95 14.05
CA SER A 158 6.81 -10.55 14.02
C SER A 158 5.51 -10.37 13.23
N VAL A 159 4.79 -9.29 13.50
CA VAL A 159 3.56 -8.91 12.81
C VAL A 159 3.57 -7.41 12.54
N ASP A 160 3.32 -7.02 11.29
CA ASP A 160 3.28 -5.61 10.88
C ASP A 160 2.19 -5.35 9.83
N ALA A 161 2.26 -4.19 9.17
CA ALA A 161 1.35 -3.78 8.11
C ALA A 161 1.26 -4.79 6.96
N ASP A 162 2.32 -5.57 6.73
CA ASP A 162 2.47 -6.53 5.63
C ASP A 162 2.07 -7.95 6.00
N GLY A 163 1.76 -8.20 7.27
CA GLY A 163 1.20 -9.45 7.75
C GLY A 163 2.11 -10.15 8.76
N TYR A 164 2.08 -11.48 8.74
CA TYR A 164 2.85 -12.31 9.66
C TYR A 164 4.20 -12.65 9.05
N TRP A 165 5.23 -12.54 9.87
CA TRP A 165 6.62 -12.77 9.50
C TRP A 165 7.22 -13.87 10.38
N GLY A 166 8.01 -14.73 9.75
CA GLY A 166 8.89 -15.68 10.40
C GLY A 166 10.34 -15.31 10.18
N TYR A 167 11.22 -15.90 10.97
CA TYR A 167 12.66 -15.80 10.80
C TYR A 167 13.22 -17.20 10.57
N ASN A 168 13.98 -17.38 9.48
CA ASN A 168 14.63 -18.65 9.19
C ASN A 168 16.04 -18.62 9.76
N GLU A 169 16.26 -19.29 10.90
CA GLU A 169 17.58 -19.35 11.55
C GLU A 169 18.63 -20.10 10.73
N GLU A 170 18.24 -20.99 9.81
CA GLU A 170 19.17 -21.73 8.96
C GLU A 170 19.83 -20.81 7.90
N THR A 171 19.05 -19.86 7.37
CA THR A 171 19.51 -18.95 6.30
C THR A 171 19.77 -17.52 6.80
N GLY A 172 19.35 -17.20 8.02
CA GLY A 172 19.48 -15.87 8.63
C GLY A 172 18.56 -14.81 8.03
N GLU A 173 17.47 -15.20 7.37
CA GLU A 173 16.61 -14.30 6.60
C GLU A 173 15.17 -14.21 7.13
N TRP A 174 14.52 -13.06 6.91
CA TRP A 174 13.10 -12.87 7.17
C TRP A 174 12.26 -13.48 6.05
N CYS A 175 11.11 -14.06 6.42
CA CYS A 175 10.17 -14.63 5.46
C CYS A 175 8.72 -14.26 5.80
N GLY A 176 7.85 -14.26 4.79
CA GLY A 176 6.42 -13.99 4.94
C GLY A 176 5.59 -15.25 5.12
N ILE A 177 4.72 -15.25 6.14
CA ILE A 177 3.75 -16.32 6.39
C ILE A 177 2.41 -16.01 5.74
N SER A 178 2.03 -14.72 5.66
CA SER A 178 0.72 -14.32 5.12
C SER A 178 0.57 -14.69 3.63
N PRO A 179 -0.44 -15.49 3.25
CA PRO A 179 -0.70 -15.82 1.85
C PRO A 179 -0.99 -14.57 1.03
N TYR A 180 -0.59 -14.60 -0.24
CA TYR A 180 -0.95 -13.55 -1.18
C TYR A 180 -2.31 -13.88 -1.78
N PHE A 181 -3.24 -12.93 -1.67
CA PHE A 181 -4.49 -12.99 -2.40
C PHE A 181 -4.45 -11.91 -3.47
N GLU A 182 -4.32 -12.30 -4.76
CA GLU A 182 -4.64 -11.38 -5.85
C GLU A 182 -6.14 -11.07 -5.74
N ASN A 183 -6.47 -9.88 -5.25
CA ASN A 183 -7.83 -9.38 -5.44
C ASN A 183 -8.02 -9.16 -6.93
N LYS A 184 -8.66 -10.13 -7.61
CA LYS A 184 -8.91 -10.17 -9.05
C LYS A 184 -9.70 -8.96 -9.61
N TYR A 185 -10.09 -8.02 -8.76
CA TYR A 185 -10.86 -6.81 -9.09
C TYR A 185 -9.99 -5.57 -9.36
N THR A 186 -8.66 -5.71 -9.50
CA THR A 186 -7.78 -4.56 -9.81
C THR A 186 -7.49 -4.35 -11.31
N TYR A 187 -8.19 -5.06 -12.20
CA TYR A 187 -7.95 -4.98 -13.65
C TYR A 187 -9.24 -4.97 -14.49
N MET A 188 -10.29 -4.26 -14.05
CA MET A 188 -11.46 -4.00 -14.88
C MET A 188 -11.94 -2.57 -14.70
#